data_AF-A0A969JSM1-F1
#
_entry.id   AF-A0A969JSM1-F1
#
_cell.length_a   1.000
_cell.length_b   1.000
_cell.length_c   1.000
_cell.angle_alpha   90.00
_cell.angle_beta   90.00
_cell.angle_gamma   90.00
#
_symmetry.space_group_name_H-M   'P 1'
#
loop_
_entity.id
_entity.type
_entity.pdbx_description
1 polymer ?
#
loop_
_entity_poly.entity_id
_entity_poly.type
_entity_poly.pdbx_seq_one_letter_code
_entity_poly.pdbx_strand_id
1 'polypeptide(L)'
;MRVTVHNSINDIAPTQWDAILGDNRTIFSHAFLKATEESGINDCRFFYLVFWAEDGKIAAHACTYSIPTDLLIFSSRVVKYLINSVRKKFPGFLKPRFLECGSPAYLGQPCSLREGVTFSDIAEPLSHTLDSIALSEGIRFIVLRDFSRAELAKFRFVEGYGFHIIENLPDTELEIRWQSYDRYIASMR
;
A
#
# COMPACT_ATOMS: atom_id res chain seq x y z
N MET A 1 -16.88 -6.43 -11.87
CA MET A 1 -16.07 -7.30 -10.98
C MET A 1 -16.58 -7.16 -9.54
N ARG A 2 -16.68 -8.24 -8.77
CA ARG A 2 -17.16 -8.19 -7.36
C ARG A 2 -15.98 -7.96 -6.42
N VAL A 3 -16.12 -7.08 -5.43
CA VAL A 3 -15.09 -6.83 -4.40
C VAL A 3 -15.58 -7.30 -3.03
N THR A 4 -14.72 -7.98 -2.28
CA THR A 4 -14.93 -8.25 -0.85
C THR A 4 -13.82 -7.60 -0.03
N VAL A 5 -14.17 -7.14 1.18
CA VAL A 5 -13.22 -6.54 2.12
C VAL A 5 -13.16 -7.41 3.36
N HIS A 6 -11.95 -7.82 3.73
CA HIS A 6 -11.68 -8.64 4.91
C HIS A 6 -10.87 -7.81 5.91
N ASN A 7 -11.15 -7.97 7.21
CA ASN A 7 -10.45 -7.20 8.26
C ASN A 7 -9.23 -7.96 8.81
N SER A 8 -9.08 -9.24 8.47
CA SER A 8 -7.89 -10.02 8.75
C SER A 8 -7.50 -10.83 7.52
N ILE A 9 -6.19 -10.99 7.30
CA ILE A 9 -5.70 -11.89 6.25
C ILE A 9 -6.09 -13.34 6.54
N ASN A 10 -6.30 -13.69 7.82
CA ASN A 10 -6.76 -15.02 8.23
C ASN A 10 -8.18 -15.36 7.74
N ASP A 11 -8.96 -14.37 7.28
CA ASP A 11 -10.27 -14.59 6.66
C ASP A 11 -10.17 -15.15 5.23
N ILE A 12 -8.96 -15.23 4.67
CA ILE A 12 -8.69 -15.62 3.29
C ILE A 12 -7.75 -16.83 3.30
N ALA A 13 -8.03 -17.86 2.49
CA ALA A 13 -7.15 -19.02 2.43
C ALA A 13 -5.78 -18.66 1.82
N PRO A 14 -4.65 -19.06 2.46
CA PRO A 14 -3.31 -18.76 1.93
C PRO A 14 -3.11 -19.24 0.49
N THR A 15 -3.60 -20.44 0.18
CA THR A 15 -3.50 -21.03 -1.16
C THR A 15 -4.28 -20.25 -2.21
N GLN A 16 -5.32 -19.50 -1.82
CA GLN A 16 -6.09 -18.65 -2.74
C GLN A 16 -5.41 -17.30 -2.93
N TRP A 17 -4.96 -16.67 -1.83
CA TRP A 17 -4.28 -15.39 -1.85
C TRP A 17 -2.96 -15.47 -2.64
N ASP A 18 -2.11 -16.43 -2.30
CA ASP A 18 -0.78 -16.58 -2.89
C ASP A 18 -0.83 -17.12 -4.33
N ALA A 19 -1.99 -17.58 -4.83
CA ALA A 19 -2.12 -18.13 -6.19
C ALA A 19 -1.87 -17.10 -7.30
N ILE A 20 -1.99 -15.81 -7.00
CA ILE A 20 -1.77 -14.72 -7.96
C ILE A 20 -0.59 -13.81 -7.54
N LEU A 21 0.25 -14.28 -6.62
CA LEU A 21 1.48 -13.58 -6.29
C LEU A 21 2.42 -13.61 -7.51
N GLY A 22 2.80 -12.43 -8.00
CA GLY A 22 3.86 -12.30 -8.99
C GLY A 22 5.27 -12.51 -8.39
N ASP A 23 6.27 -12.44 -9.25
CA ASP A 23 7.67 -12.55 -8.84
C ASP A 23 8.09 -11.39 -7.92
N ASN A 24 8.95 -11.68 -6.94
CA ASN A 24 9.46 -10.71 -5.96
C ASN A 24 8.37 -10.03 -5.11
N ARG A 25 7.20 -10.68 -4.93
CA ARG A 25 6.06 -10.16 -4.15
C ARG A 25 5.94 -10.74 -2.74
N THR A 26 7.02 -11.30 -2.16
CA THR A 26 6.99 -11.96 -0.84
C THR A 26 6.37 -11.09 0.26
N ILE A 27 6.56 -9.77 0.21
CA ILE A 27 5.96 -8.81 1.15
C ILE A 27 4.44 -8.64 1.03
N PHE A 28 3.84 -9.19 -0.02
CA PHE A 28 2.39 -9.34 -0.20
C PHE A 28 1.93 -10.78 0.01
N SER A 29 2.80 -11.73 0.34
CA SER A 29 2.38 -13.09 0.64
C SER A 29 1.48 -13.12 1.87
N HIS A 30 0.59 -14.10 1.92
CA HIS A 30 -0.29 -14.31 3.07
C HIS A 30 0.51 -14.39 4.37
N ALA A 31 1.61 -15.16 4.38
CA ALA A 31 2.43 -15.35 5.58
C ALA A 31 3.07 -14.04 6.08
N PHE A 32 3.57 -13.20 5.17
CA PHE A 32 4.17 -11.91 5.53
C PHE A 32 3.12 -10.93 6.06
N LEU A 33 1.99 -10.83 5.38
CA LEU A 33 0.89 -9.95 5.79
C LEU A 33 0.32 -10.36 7.14
N LYS A 34 0.23 -11.67 7.40
CA LYS A 34 -0.18 -12.20 8.71
C LYS A 34 0.79 -11.78 9.81
N ALA A 35 2.08 -11.99 9.62
CA ALA A 35 3.08 -11.57 10.60
C ALA A 35 3.06 -10.06 10.84
N THR A 36 2.80 -9.28 9.79
CA THR A 36 2.69 -7.82 9.88
C THR A 36 1.45 -7.39 10.66
N GLU A 37 0.29 -7.97 10.36
CA GLU A 37 -0.97 -7.73 11.07
C GLU A 37 -0.85 -8.08 12.56
N GLU A 38 -0.34 -9.28 12.87
CA GLU A 38 -0.20 -9.79 14.24
C GLU A 38 0.85 -9.03 15.06
N SER A 39 1.80 -8.36 14.42
CA SER A 39 2.80 -7.54 15.12
C SER A 39 2.22 -6.27 15.77
N GLY A 40 1.03 -5.83 15.34
CA GLY A 40 0.41 -4.59 15.82
C GLY A 40 1.21 -3.33 15.46
N ILE A 41 2.01 -3.39 14.40
CA ILE A 41 2.90 -2.29 13.99
C ILE A 41 2.12 -0.98 13.79
N ASN A 42 2.62 0.11 14.38
CA ASN A 42 2.17 1.49 14.18
C ASN A 42 0.66 1.76 14.36
N ASP A 43 -0.05 0.98 15.18
CA ASP A 43 -1.52 1.12 15.33
C ASP A 43 -2.25 1.03 13.97
N CYS A 44 -1.71 0.19 13.08
CA CYS A 44 -2.31 -0.09 11.78
C CYS A 44 -3.59 -0.92 11.95
N ARG A 45 -4.64 -0.52 11.23
CA ARG A 45 -5.83 -1.36 11.03
C ARG A 45 -5.88 -1.80 9.57
N PHE A 46 -5.88 -3.10 9.34
CA PHE A 46 -5.78 -3.68 8.00
C PHE A 46 -7.14 -3.96 7.37
N PHE A 47 -7.17 -3.87 6.05
CA PHE A 47 -8.28 -4.16 5.16
C PHE A 47 -7.71 -4.87 3.92
N TYR A 48 -8.13 -6.10 3.69
CA TYR A 48 -7.69 -6.91 2.55
C TYR A 48 -8.79 -6.93 1.51
N LEU A 49 -8.52 -6.31 0.37
CA LEU A 49 -9.46 -6.19 -0.74
C LEU A 49 -9.23 -7.38 -1.68
N VAL A 50 -10.28 -8.13 -1.96
CA VAL A 50 -10.26 -9.26 -2.90
C VAL A 50 -11.20 -8.97 -4.05
N PHE A 51 -10.66 -8.97 -5.25
CA PHE A 51 -11.41 -8.75 -6.48
C PHE A 51 -11.66 -10.10 -7.14
N TRP A 52 -12.93 -10.44 -7.34
CA TRP A 52 -13.36 -11.74 -7.85
C TRP A 52 -13.72 -11.66 -9.33
N ALA A 53 -13.14 -12.55 -10.13
CA ALA A 53 -13.57 -12.79 -11.50
C ALA A 53 -14.88 -13.62 -11.54
N GLU A 54 -15.50 -13.67 -12.71
CA GLU A 54 -16.75 -14.42 -12.94
C GLU A 54 -16.59 -15.93 -12.71
N ASP A 55 -15.39 -16.47 -12.89
CA ASP A 55 -15.02 -17.86 -12.62
C ASP A 55 -14.91 -18.19 -11.12
N GLY A 56 -15.17 -17.22 -10.23
CA GLY A 56 -15.08 -17.39 -8.79
C GLY A 56 -13.66 -17.43 -8.23
N LYS A 57 -12.64 -17.17 -9.06
CA LYS A 57 -11.24 -17.05 -8.61
C LYS A 57 -10.87 -15.60 -8.36
N ILE A 58 -9.81 -15.40 -7.57
CA ILE A 58 -9.25 -14.08 -7.33
C ILE A 58 -8.62 -13.56 -8.63
N ALA A 59 -9.08 -12.39 -9.07
CA ALA A 59 -8.55 -11.65 -10.22
C ALA A 59 -7.45 -10.68 -9.78
N ALA A 60 -7.61 -10.07 -8.61
CA ALA A 60 -6.63 -9.20 -7.99
C ALA A 60 -6.82 -9.18 -6.47
N HIS A 61 -5.80 -8.78 -5.75
CA HIS A 61 -5.93 -8.46 -4.34
C HIS A 61 -5.02 -7.29 -3.94
N ALA A 62 -5.44 -6.54 -2.91
CA ALA A 62 -4.70 -5.42 -2.38
C ALA A 62 -4.65 -5.46 -0.85
N CYS A 63 -3.51 -5.07 -0.29
CA CYS A 63 -3.39 -4.77 1.12
C CYS A 63 -3.68 -3.27 1.30
N THR A 64 -4.62 -2.95 2.15
CA THR A 64 -4.95 -1.58 2.55
C THR A 64 -4.89 -1.48 4.06
N TYR A 65 -4.42 -0.36 4.60
CA TYR A 65 -4.39 -0.17 6.04
C TYR A 65 -4.62 1.30 6.40
N SER A 66 -5.22 1.52 7.56
CA SER A 66 -5.25 2.85 8.16
C SER A 66 -4.11 3.01 9.15
N ILE A 67 -3.38 4.12 9.07
CA ILE A 67 -2.27 4.44 9.96
C ILE A 67 -2.37 5.89 10.46
N PRO A 68 -2.11 6.18 11.74
CA PRO A 68 -1.97 7.55 12.22
C PRO A 68 -0.67 8.16 11.69
N THR A 69 -0.78 9.24 10.92
CA THR A 69 0.38 9.91 10.31
C THR A 69 0.63 11.25 11.01
N ASP A 70 1.83 11.41 11.57
CA ASP A 70 2.23 12.69 12.18
C ASP A 70 2.73 13.66 11.12
N LEU A 71 1.87 14.61 10.73
CA LEU A 71 2.22 15.65 9.75
C LEU A 71 3.37 16.56 10.22
N LEU A 72 3.73 16.55 11.51
CA LEU A 72 4.87 17.31 12.01
C LEU A 72 6.20 16.76 11.54
N ILE A 73 6.29 15.51 11.08
CA ILE A 73 7.57 14.93 10.63
C ILE A 73 8.23 15.84 9.57
N PHE A 74 7.42 16.41 8.68
CA PHE A 74 7.83 17.31 7.59
C PHE A 74 7.99 18.79 8.00
N SER A 75 7.74 19.15 9.26
CA SER A 75 7.75 20.54 9.72
C SER A 75 9.09 20.98 10.32
N SER A 76 9.38 22.27 10.21
CA SER A 76 10.57 22.89 10.80
C SER A 76 10.54 22.84 12.33
N ARG A 77 11.73 22.92 12.98
CA ARG A 77 11.84 22.82 14.46
C ARG A 77 10.96 23.83 15.20
N VAL A 78 10.82 25.06 14.69
CA VAL A 78 10.01 26.12 15.32
C VAL A 78 8.52 25.76 15.30
N VAL A 79 8.04 25.23 14.17
CA VAL A 79 6.65 24.79 13.99
C VAL A 79 6.34 23.60 14.90
N LYS A 80 7.30 22.66 15.07
CA LYS A 80 7.18 21.54 16.03
C LYS A 80 6.96 22.02 17.47
N TYR A 81 7.70 23.03 17.94
CA TYR A 81 7.56 23.54 19.32
C TYR A 81 6.21 24.19 19.59
N LEU A 82 5.72 25.02 18.66
CA LEU A 82 4.41 25.66 18.78
C LEU A 82 3.28 24.62 18.79
N ILE A 83 3.34 23.64 17.88
CA ILE A 83 2.29 22.63 17.75
C ILE A 83 2.32 21.63 18.90
N ASN A 84 3.49 21.28 19.43
CA ASN A 84 3.59 20.45 20.63
C ASN A 84 2.94 21.13 21.84
N SER A 85 2.95 22.46 21.91
CA SER A 85 2.24 23.20 22.96
C SER A 85 0.72 23.11 22.81
N VAL A 86 0.21 23.09 21.58
CA VAL A 86 -1.22 22.84 21.28
C VAL A 86 -1.60 21.39 21.60
N ARG A 87 -0.74 20.43 21.27
CA ARG A 87 -0.96 18.99 21.54
C ARG A 87 -1.06 18.64 23.03
N LYS A 88 -0.48 19.45 23.93
CA LYS A 88 -0.69 19.30 25.38
C LYS A 88 -2.16 19.43 25.79
N LYS A 89 -2.94 20.22 25.05
CA LYS A 89 -4.39 20.38 25.27
C LYS A 89 -5.23 19.54 24.30
N PHE A 90 -4.71 19.25 23.10
CA PHE A 90 -5.39 18.47 22.07
C PHE A 90 -4.46 17.39 21.49
N PRO A 91 -4.31 16.22 22.15
CA PRO A 91 -3.30 15.22 21.80
C PRO A 91 -3.41 14.65 20.36
N GLY A 92 -4.58 14.71 19.73
CA GLY A 92 -4.81 14.31 18.33
C GLY A 92 -4.57 15.42 17.28
N PHE A 93 -4.18 16.63 17.67
CA PHE A 93 -4.02 17.75 16.73
C PHE A 93 -2.89 17.46 15.72
N LEU A 94 -3.21 17.52 14.42
CA LEU A 94 -2.33 17.16 13.29
C LEU A 94 -1.81 15.70 13.30
N LYS A 95 -2.61 14.76 13.82
CA LYS A 95 -2.39 13.32 13.65
C LYS A 95 -3.56 12.68 12.90
N PRO A 96 -3.84 13.07 11.65
CA PRO A 96 -4.86 12.40 10.86
C PRO A 96 -4.51 10.92 10.65
N ARG A 97 -5.54 10.09 10.50
CA ARG A 97 -5.36 8.74 9.95
C ARG A 97 -5.37 8.81 8.43
N PHE A 98 -4.45 8.10 7.80
CA PHE A 98 -4.37 7.94 6.35
C PHE A 98 -4.83 6.53 6.02
N LEU A 99 -5.57 6.37 4.93
CA LEU A 99 -5.89 5.06 4.35
C LEU A 99 -4.90 4.81 3.21
N GLU A 100 -3.94 3.91 3.43
CA GLU A 100 -2.91 3.60 2.46
C GLU A 100 -3.21 2.26 1.80
N CYS A 101 -3.17 2.21 0.47
CA CYS A 101 -3.26 0.98 -0.32
C CYS A 101 -1.87 0.65 -0.86
N GLY A 102 -1.28 -0.42 -0.32
CA GLY A 102 0.09 -0.84 -0.54
C GLY A 102 0.58 -1.69 0.64
N SER A 103 1.84 -2.11 0.60
CA SER A 103 2.44 -2.82 1.74
C SER A 103 2.98 -1.84 2.77
N PRO A 104 2.81 -2.09 4.09
CA PRO A 104 3.48 -1.30 5.13
C PRO A 104 5.01 -1.27 5.01
N ALA A 105 5.61 -2.26 4.34
CA ALA A 105 7.05 -2.41 4.19
C ALA A 105 7.65 -1.72 2.93
N TYR A 106 6.83 -1.01 2.13
CA TYR A 106 7.24 -0.25 0.94
C TYR A 106 8.08 -1.03 -0.09
N LEU A 107 7.45 -1.85 -0.95
CA LEU A 107 8.12 -2.41 -2.14
C LEU A 107 7.12 -2.68 -3.28
N GLY A 108 7.19 -1.87 -4.35
CA GLY A 108 6.52 -2.13 -5.63
C GLY A 108 4.97 -2.08 -5.59
N GLN A 109 4.33 -2.36 -6.72
CA GLN A 109 2.92 -2.08 -7.00
C GLN A 109 1.92 -2.38 -5.85
N PRO A 110 0.86 -1.57 -5.66
CA PRO A 110 -0.04 -1.67 -4.51
C PRO A 110 -0.96 -2.90 -4.51
N CYS A 111 -1.08 -3.58 -5.65
CA CYS A 111 -1.98 -4.71 -5.87
C CYS A 111 -1.24 -5.87 -6.55
N SER A 112 -1.60 -7.11 -6.22
CA SER A 112 -1.24 -8.26 -7.04
C SER A 112 -2.36 -8.54 -8.03
N LEU A 113 -1.99 -8.82 -9.27
CA LEU A 113 -2.91 -9.02 -10.39
C LEU A 113 -2.71 -10.41 -10.97
N ARG A 114 -3.80 -11.13 -11.24
CA ARG A 114 -3.77 -12.39 -12.00
C ARG A 114 -3.30 -12.11 -13.42
N GLU A 115 -2.65 -13.09 -14.06
CA GLU A 115 -2.27 -12.99 -15.47
C GLU A 115 -3.47 -12.58 -16.35
N GLY A 116 -3.23 -11.61 -17.24
CA GLY A 116 -4.26 -11.03 -18.11
C GLY A 116 -5.15 -9.97 -17.46
N VAL A 117 -5.06 -9.73 -16.15
CA VAL A 117 -5.73 -8.64 -15.45
C VAL A 117 -4.80 -7.44 -15.35
N THR A 118 -5.29 -6.27 -15.71
CA THR A 118 -4.58 -5.01 -15.61
C THR A 118 -5.10 -4.18 -14.44
N PHE A 119 -4.31 -3.21 -13.98
CA PHE A 119 -4.77 -2.30 -12.93
C PHE A 119 -6.00 -1.47 -13.37
N SER A 120 -6.12 -1.16 -14.66
CA SER A 120 -7.28 -0.46 -15.21
C SER A 120 -8.57 -1.24 -15.03
N ASP A 121 -8.53 -2.57 -15.08
CA ASP A 121 -9.71 -3.43 -14.86
C ASP A 121 -10.23 -3.35 -13.41
N ILE A 122 -9.37 -2.94 -12.47
CA ILE A 122 -9.70 -2.90 -11.04
C ILE A 122 -9.78 -1.48 -10.47
N ALA A 123 -9.41 -0.45 -11.23
CA ALA A 123 -9.23 0.90 -10.68
C ALA A 123 -10.52 1.54 -10.17
N GLU A 124 -11.60 1.48 -10.95
CA GLU A 124 -12.91 1.97 -10.52
C GLU A 124 -13.42 1.23 -9.26
N PRO A 125 -13.50 -0.12 -9.23
CA PRO A 125 -13.95 -0.82 -8.03
C PRO A 125 -12.99 -0.63 -6.84
N LEU A 126 -11.68 -0.49 -7.08
CA LEU A 126 -10.71 -0.14 -6.04
C LEU A 126 -11.03 1.23 -5.44
N SER A 127 -11.18 2.27 -6.28
CA SER A 127 -11.47 3.64 -5.83
C SER A 127 -12.75 3.68 -4.98
N HIS A 128 -13.85 3.10 -5.47
CA HIS A 128 -15.10 3.06 -4.72
C HIS A 128 -15.00 2.30 -3.40
N THR A 129 -14.21 1.23 -3.36
CA THR A 129 -13.99 0.46 -2.14
C THR A 129 -13.16 1.26 -1.13
N LEU A 130 -12.11 1.95 -1.58
CA LEU A 130 -11.31 2.82 -0.74
C LEU A 130 -12.12 3.99 -0.18
N ASP A 131 -12.97 4.62 -1.00
CA ASP A 131 -13.88 5.68 -0.55
C ASP A 131 -14.84 5.16 0.52
N SER A 132 -15.40 3.96 0.31
CA SER A 132 -16.33 3.34 1.27
C SER A 132 -15.65 3.04 2.60
N ILE A 133 -14.43 2.50 2.57
CA ILE A 133 -13.62 2.26 3.78
C ILE A 133 -13.32 3.59 4.46
N ALA A 134 -12.83 4.59 3.72
CA ALA A 134 -12.46 5.89 4.27
C ALA A 134 -13.66 6.59 4.94
N LEU A 135 -14.83 6.55 4.30
CA LEU A 135 -16.08 7.08 4.87
C LEU A 135 -16.47 6.34 6.16
N SER A 136 -16.42 5.01 6.17
CA SER A 136 -16.78 4.20 7.35
C SER A 136 -15.85 4.43 8.54
N GLU A 137 -14.57 4.73 8.28
CA GLU A 137 -13.53 4.96 9.28
C GLU A 137 -13.34 6.45 9.63
N GLY A 138 -14.09 7.37 8.98
CA GLY A 138 -13.93 8.81 9.16
C GLY A 138 -12.58 9.36 8.67
N ILE A 139 -11.92 8.65 7.75
CA ILE A 139 -10.63 9.01 7.15
C ILE A 139 -10.85 9.96 5.99
N ARG A 140 -9.99 10.98 5.87
CA ARG A 140 -10.07 12.01 4.81
C ARG A 140 -8.98 11.92 3.75
N PHE A 141 -7.95 11.12 4.00
CA PHE A 141 -6.79 11.00 3.12
C PHE A 141 -6.64 9.56 2.68
N ILE A 142 -6.71 9.34 1.37
CA ILE A 142 -6.47 8.05 0.73
C ILE A 142 -5.18 8.18 -0.07
N VAL A 143 -4.27 7.22 0.10
CA VAL A 143 -2.99 7.19 -0.59
C VAL A 143 -2.87 5.86 -1.33
N LEU A 144 -2.80 5.94 -2.66
CA LEU A 144 -2.29 4.84 -3.48
C LEU A 144 -0.78 5.03 -3.59
N ARG A 145 0.00 4.04 -3.14
CA ARG A 145 1.46 4.15 -3.08
C ARG A 145 2.15 3.09 -3.95
N ASP A 146 3.47 3.24 -4.02
CA ASP A 146 4.41 2.24 -4.56
C ASP A 146 4.36 2.06 -6.10
N PHE A 147 4.08 3.15 -6.81
CA PHE A 147 4.24 3.23 -8.25
C PHE A 147 5.64 3.68 -8.62
N SER A 148 6.33 2.92 -9.48
CA SER A 148 7.62 3.36 -10.00
C SER A 148 7.45 4.50 -11.01
N ARG A 149 8.49 5.34 -11.15
CA ARG A 149 8.49 6.43 -12.13
C ARG A 149 8.28 5.93 -13.57
N ALA A 150 8.83 4.77 -13.89
CA ALA A 150 8.69 4.14 -15.21
C ALA A 150 7.24 3.73 -15.53
N GLU A 151 6.44 3.45 -14.50
CA GLU A 151 5.06 3.02 -14.67
C GLU A 151 4.05 4.16 -14.55
N LEU A 152 4.46 5.33 -14.06
CA LEU A 152 3.57 6.46 -13.77
C LEU A 152 2.67 6.85 -14.94
N ALA A 153 3.19 6.80 -16.18
CA ALA A 153 2.41 7.06 -17.39
C ALA A 153 1.23 6.09 -17.56
N LYS A 154 1.39 4.82 -17.15
CA LYS A 154 0.34 3.79 -17.20
C LYS A 154 -0.73 4.01 -16.13
N PHE A 155 -0.41 4.73 -15.06
CA PHE A 155 -1.31 4.94 -13.92
C PHE A 155 -1.96 6.32 -13.90
N ARG A 156 -1.59 7.25 -14.80
CA ARG A 156 -2.17 8.60 -14.85
C ARG A 156 -3.69 8.65 -14.97
N PHE A 157 -4.31 7.62 -15.52
CA PHE A 157 -5.76 7.55 -15.61
C PHE A 157 -6.44 7.55 -14.22
N VAL A 158 -5.72 7.25 -13.13
CA VAL A 158 -6.26 7.35 -11.76
C VAL A 158 -6.62 8.78 -11.37
N GLU A 159 -6.05 9.78 -12.04
CA GLU A 159 -6.45 11.19 -11.87
C GLU A 159 -7.94 11.39 -12.19
N GLY A 160 -8.52 10.56 -13.07
CA GLY A 160 -9.95 10.54 -13.37
C GLY A 160 -10.84 10.09 -12.21
N TYR A 161 -10.28 9.42 -11.20
CA TYR A 161 -10.98 9.02 -9.96
C TYR A 161 -10.70 9.99 -8.79
N GLY A 162 -10.13 11.18 -9.06
CA GLY A 162 -9.88 12.20 -8.04
C GLY A 162 -8.55 12.07 -7.31
N PHE A 163 -7.68 11.13 -7.71
CA PHE A 163 -6.33 11.04 -7.18
C PHE A 163 -5.43 12.12 -7.75
N HIS A 164 -4.49 12.59 -6.93
CA HIS A 164 -3.42 13.49 -7.36
C HIS A 164 -2.08 12.78 -7.27
N ILE A 165 -1.26 12.91 -8.31
CA ILE A 165 0.07 12.32 -8.35
C ILE A 165 1.05 13.22 -7.62
N ILE A 166 1.77 12.65 -6.64
CA ILE A 166 2.81 13.33 -5.88
C ILE A 166 4.07 12.47 -5.96
N GLU A 167 5.21 13.09 -6.32
CA GLU A 167 6.51 12.40 -6.27
C GLU A 167 6.93 12.18 -4.81
N ASN A 168 7.30 10.94 -4.49
CA ASN A 168 7.83 10.57 -3.18
C ASN A 168 9.38 10.61 -3.18
N LEU A 169 9.98 10.30 -2.03
CA LEU A 169 11.42 10.16 -1.87
C LEU A 169 12.01 9.17 -2.91
N PRO A 170 13.23 9.43 -3.40
CA PRO A 170 13.88 8.53 -4.34
C PRO A 170 14.13 7.17 -3.70
N ASP A 171 13.95 6.11 -4.49
CA ASP A 171 14.31 4.75 -4.13
C ASP A 171 15.56 4.31 -4.88
N THR A 172 16.23 3.27 -4.40
CA THR A 172 17.41 2.67 -5.03
C THR A 172 17.21 1.17 -5.16
N GLU A 173 17.05 0.72 -6.41
CA GLU A 173 17.06 -0.71 -6.74
C GLU A 173 18.43 -1.14 -7.23
N LEU A 174 18.89 -2.29 -6.74
CA LEU A 174 20.08 -2.97 -7.25
C LEU A 174 19.67 -4.32 -7.84
N GLU A 175 19.72 -4.44 -9.16
CA GLU A 175 19.51 -5.72 -9.82
C GLU A 175 20.72 -6.64 -9.57
N ILE A 176 20.51 -7.73 -8.82
CA ILE A 176 21.57 -8.69 -8.52
C ILE A 176 21.82 -9.57 -9.74
N ARG A 177 22.75 -9.14 -10.60
CA ARG A 177 23.14 -9.85 -11.83
C ARG A 177 24.39 -10.72 -11.66
N TRP A 178 25.08 -10.61 -10.53
CA TRP A 178 26.34 -11.32 -10.29
C TRP A 178 26.11 -12.70 -9.70
N GLN A 179 26.81 -13.68 -10.24
CA GLN A 179 26.72 -15.08 -9.82
C GLN A 179 27.61 -15.42 -8.61
N SER A 180 28.44 -14.47 -8.15
CA SER A 180 29.27 -14.61 -6.96
C SER A 180 29.61 -13.27 -6.34
N TYR A 181 29.93 -13.29 -5.05
CA TYR A 181 30.42 -12.13 -4.31
C TYR A 181 31.65 -11.50 -4.97
N ASP A 182 32.61 -12.32 -5.41
CA ASP A 182 33.84 -11.82 -6.06
C ASP A 182 33.55 -11.07 -7.36
N ARG A 183 32.58 -11.55 -8.16
CA ARG A 183 32.17 -10.86 -9.40
C ARG A 183 31.47 -9.54 -9.11
N TYR A 184 30.69 -9.47 -8.04
CA TYR A 184 30.10 -8.22 -7.58
C TYR A 184 31.19 -7.21 -7.21
N ILE A 185 32.12 -7.57 -6.32
CA ILE A 185 33.21 -6.69 -5.91
C ILE A 185 34.07 -6.23 -7.10
N ALA A 186 34.36 -7.13 -8.04
CA ALA A 186 35.14 -6.79 -9.24
C ALA A 186 34.47 -5.74 -10.12
N SER A 187 33.13 -5.65 -10.12
CA SER A 187 32.37 -4.65 -10.89
C SER A 187 32.23 -3.28 -10.23
N MET A 188 32.62 -3.16 -8.96
CA MET A 188 32.55 -1.91 -8.18
C MET A 188 33.82 -1.06 -8.33
N ARG A 189 34.63 -1.32 -9.37
CA ARG A 189 35.89 -0.63 -9.68
C ARG A 189 35.73 0.32 -10.86
#